data_AF-A0AA37MF07-F1
#
_entry.id   AF-A0AA37MF07-F1
#
_cell.length_a   1.000
_cell.length_b   1.000
_cell.length_c   1.000
_cell.angle_alpha   90.00
_cell.angle_beta   90.00
_cell.angle_gamma   90.00
#
_symmetry.space_group_name_H-M   'P 1'
#
loop_
_entity.id
_entity.type
_entity.pdbx_description
1 polymer ?
#
loop_
_entity_poly.entity_id
_entity_poly.type
_entity_poly.pdbx_seq_one_letter_code
_entity_poly.pdbx_strand_id
1 'polypeptide(L)'
;MQKKYKLNILIAGQTFLLLAISLGILFYFSHKALKNEAMRDAELTLEGTAQTIDNILLSVEQSTGNMYCDLMEHLDEPDRMYVYCREFVESNPNIVGCAIAFKPGYFPGKDLFMAYVHRRAFTTDIKSDLVTTDTFTDRPYTEQAWYKDPMNKGWMGWTDPLKGEDTENEPLVNFCLPFSDKSGQRVGVIAVDVSISQLSKIVLAAKPSERGYCVLMAKNGSFIVHPDKEKLQSKTVFTQMNEGADHSVLEAAEAMLSGQSGMKRFCMNDESWSVFFKPFKRVEWEGRSDWQLDWSVGVVYPDADIHSVHNKLLYLVVAITIVGLLLFFLLCGWLVRHELKPLSLLTQLTQRIAAGNYDESVPATNREDEVGHLQNRLRKMQDRLKEQTADLENETMQLHEHSDELRAAYGRIEENDRMKTSFLHYITNQMAVPAESIDRSVTTLCNNYHDISKDEIDKQVDNIERKSDMLVELLNHMAHFTDAETGKEANHD
;
A
#
# COMPACT_ATOMS: atom_id res chain seq x y z
N MET A 1 -21.86 -21.36 10.27
CA MET A 1 -20.60 -20.91 9.61
C MET A 1 -20.78 -19.71 8.69
N GLN A 2 -21.80 -19.64 7.81
CA GLN A 2 -21.95 -18.57 6.80
C GLN A 2 -21.91 -17.12 7.33
N LYS A 3 -22.46 -16.80 8.52
CA LYS A 3 -22.43 -15.42 9.06
C LYS A 3 -21.02 -14.93 9.47
N LYS A 4 -20.13 -15.83 9.94
CA LYS A 4 -18.74 -15.48 10.30
C LYS A 4 -17.91 -15.10 9.06
N TYR A 5 -18.13 -15.80 7.95
CA TYR A 5 -17.48 -15.47 6.68
C TYR A 5 -17.96 -14.13 6.11
N LYS A 6 -19.25 -13.79 6.28
CA LYS A 6 -19.78 -12.50 5.82
C LYS A 6 -19.14 -11.29 6.53
N LEU A 7 -18.88 -11.38 7.84
CA LEU A 7 -18.24 -10.30 8.59
C LEU A 7 -16.77 -10.11 8.15
N ASN A 8 -16.02 -11.20 7.97
CA ASN A 8 -14.64 -11.13 7.48
C ASN A 8 -14.56 -10.56 6.06
N ILE A 9 -15.49 -10.92 5.18
CA ILE A 9 -15.56 -10.37 3.81
C ILE A 9 -15.90 -8.88 3.84
N LEU A 10 -16.79 -8.44 4.74
CA LEU A 10 -17.17 -7.03 4.87
C LEU A 10 -15.99 -6.16 5.37
N ILE A 11 -15.31 -6.60 6.43
CA ILE A 11 -14.13 -5.89 6.97
C ILE A 11 -13.00 -5.88 5.93
N ALA A 12 -12.71 -7.04 5.33
CA ALA A 12 -11.69 -7.13 4.28
C ALA A 12 -12.02 -6.22 3.09
N GLY A 13 -13.29 -6.15 2.68
CA GLY A 13 -13.76 -5.28 1.62
C GLY A 13 -13.60 -3.79 1.94
N GLN A 14 -13.94 -3.37 3.16
CA GLN A 14 -13.74 -1.98 3.61
C GLN A 14 -12.26 -1.60 3.68
N THR A 15 -11.41 -2.49 4.21
CA THR A 15 -9.96 -2.24 4.27
C THR A 15 -9.32 -2.23 2.89
N PHE A 16 -9.78 -3.10 1.98
CA PHE A 16 -9.34 -3.10 0.59
C PHE A 16 -9.73 -1.79 -0.11
N LEU A 17 -10.95 -1.30 0.12
CA LEU A 17 -11.41 -0.04 -0.46
C LEU A 17 -10.60 1.16 0.05
N LEU A 18 -10.35 1.25 1.36
CA LEU A 18 -9.51 2.29 1.94
C LEU A 18 -8.07 2.26 1.40
N LEU A 19 -7.51 1.07 1.26
CA LEU A 19 -6.16 0.87 0.76
C LEU A 19 -6.06 1.15 -0.74
N ALA A 20 -7.07 0.80 -1.54
CA ALA A 20 -7.15 1.18 -2.95
C ALA A 20 -7.25 2.70 -3.13
N ILE A 21 -8.04 3.39 -2.29
CA ILE A 21 -8.11 4.86 -2.30
C ILE A 21 -6.76 5.46 -1.92
N SER A 22 -6.13 4.96 -0.85
CA SER A 22 -4.80 5.42 -0.43
C SER A 22 -3.74 5.21 -1.51
N LEU A 23 -3.73 4.04 -2.17
CA LEU A 23 -2.83 3.73 -3.27
C LEU A 23 -3.09 4.64 -4.48
N GLY A 24 -4.36 4.90 -4.81
CA GLY A 24 -4.73 5.82 -5.89
C GLY A 24 -4.27 7.25 -5.61
N ILE A 25 -4.41 7.73 -4.37
CA ILE A 25 -3.89 9.03 -3.92
C ILE A 25 -2.36 9.05 -4.02
N LEU A 26 -1.68 8.02 -3.50
CA LEU A 26 -0.23 7.92 -3.53
C LEU A 26 0.30 7.86 -4.98
N PHE A 27 -0.36 7.11 -5.85
CA PHE A 27 -0.05 7.04 -7.28
C PHE A 27 -0.21 8.41 -7.95
N TYR A 28 -1.33 9.09 -7.68
CA TYR A 28 -1.57 10.44 -8.21
C TYR A 28 -0.51 11.45 -7.75
N PHE A 29 -0.18 11.47 -6.45
CA PHE A 29 0.86 12.35 -5.92
C PHE A 29 2.25 11.98 -6.41
N SER A 30 2.58 10.69 -6.52
CA SER A 30 3.85 10.21 -7.05
C SER A 30 4.01 10.59 -8.52
N HIS A 31 2.98 10.40 -9.34
CA HIS A 31 3.01 10.79 -10.75
C HIS A 31 3.16 12.32 -10.93
N LYS A 32 2.46 13.10 -10.09
CA LYS A 32 2.59 14.57 -10.09
C LYS A 32 3.96 15.04 -9.60
N ALA A 33 4.49 14.41 -8.55
CA ALA A 33 5.82 14.70 -8.02
C ALA A 33 6.90 14.38 -9.06
N LEU A 34 6.80 13.23 -9.73
CA LEU A 34 7.72 12.81 -10.79
C LEU A 34 7.77 13.81 -11.94
N LYS A 35 6.59 14.27 -12.40
CA LYS A 35 6.53 15.30 -13.46
C LYS A 35 7.20 16.60 -13.01
N ASN A 36 6.95 17.03 -11.77
CA ASN A 36 7.54 18.26 -11.24
C ASN A 36 9.06 18.14 -11.04
N GLU A 37 9.54 16.97 -10.61
CA GLU A 37 10.96 16.67 -10.45
C GLU A 37 11.67 16.67 -11.81
N ALA A 38 11.13 15.97 -12.80
CA ALA A 38 11.67 15.99 -14.17
C ALA A 38 11.70 17.41 -14.77
N MET A 39 10.66 18.22 -14.53
CA MET A 39 10.64 19.63 -14.94
C MET A 39 11.74 20.44 -14.23
N ARG A 40 11.94 20.22 -12.93
CA ARG A 40 12.94 20.93 -12.14
C ARG A 40 14.36 20.55 -12.55
N ASP A 41 14.62 19.28 -12.79
CA ASP A 41 15.92 18.80 -13.27
C ASP A 41 16.22 19.30 -14.68
N ALA A 42 15.21 19.34 -15.56
CA ALA A 42 15.33 19.94 -16.87
C ALA A 42 15.65 21.44 -16.77
N GLU A 43 14.96 22.20 -15.90
CA GLU A 43 15.22 23.63 -15.67
C GLU A 43 16.64 23.88 -15.17
N LEU A 44 17.10 23.10 -14.18
CA LEU A 44 18.46 23.20 -13.64
C LEU A 44 19.51 22.88 -14.70
N THR A 45 19.27 21.85 -15.52
CA THR A 45 20.15 21.49 -16.63
C THR A 45 20.18 22.57 -17.71
N LEU A 46 19.02 23.15 -18.04
CA LEU A 46 18.91 24.28 -18.97
C LEU A 46 19.70 25.49 -18.47
N GLU A 47 19.58 25.83 -17.18
CA GLU A 47 20.35 26.90 -16.53
C GLU A 47 21.85 26.64 -16.60
N GLY A 48 22.30 25.46 -16.16
CA GLY A 48 23.71 25.10 -16.18
C GLY A 48 24.29 25.04 -17.59
N THR A 49 23.51 24.54 -18.56
CA THR A 49 23.91 24.49 -19.97
C THR A 49 24.03 25.89 -20.56
N ALA A 50 23.01 26.75 -20.36
CA ALA A 50 23.06 28.13 -20.82
C ALA A 50 24.26 28.88 -20.21
N GLN A 51 24.50 28.72 -18.92
CA GLN A 51 25.64 29.35 -18.26
C GLN A 51 26.99 28.84 -18.81
N THR A 52 27.11 27.53 -19.07
CA THR A 52 28.33 26.94 -19.63
C THR A 52 28.62 27.51 -21.02
N ILE A 53 27.60 27.60 -21.86
CA ILE A 53 27.71 28.19 -23.20
C ILE A 53 28.08 29.67 -23.08
N ASP A 54 27.37 30.44 -22.25
CA ASP A 54 27.64 31.87 -22.10
C ASP A 54 29.04 32.16 -21.56
N ASN A 55 29.56 31.34 -20.64
CA ASN A 55 30.92 31.46 -20.14
C ASN A 55 31.97 31.25 -21.25
N ILE A 56 31.73 30.31 -22.18
CA ILE A 56 32.62 30.08 -23.33
C ILE A 56 32.59 31.29 -24.26
N LEU A 57 31.39 31.78 -24.60
CA LEU A 57 31.25 32.97 -25.46
C LEU A 57 31.90 34.20 -24.80
N LEU A 58 31.64 34.43 -23.52
CA LEU A 58 32.20 35.55 -22.76
C LEU A 58 33.74 35.47 -22.72
N SER A 59 34.31 34.29 -22.54
CA SER A 59 35.76 34.09 -22.56
C SER A 59 36.38 34.51 -23.91
N VAL A 60 35.72 34.18 -25.02
CA VAL A 60 36.15 34.57 -26.37
C VAL A 60 36.02 36.09 -26.58
N GLU A 61 34.88 36.66 -26.18
CA GLU A 61 34.63 38.12 -26.25
C GLU A 61 35.70 38.90 -25.46
N GLN A 62 36.02 38.48 -24.24
CA GLN A 62 37.05 39.10 -23.39
C GLN A 62 38.45 38.96 -23.97
N SER A 63 38.80 37.78 -24.49
CA SER A 63 40.11 37.55 -25.13
C SER A 63 40.28 38.47 -26.34
N THR A 64 39.22 38.65 -27.12
CA THR A 64 39.19 39.56 -28.27
C THR A 64 39.39 41.01 -27.83
N GLY A 65 38.65 41.46 -26.80
CA GLY A 65 38.74 42.83 -26.28
C GLY A 65 40.11 43.18 -25.67
N ASN A 66 40.74 42.25 -24.96
CA ASN A 66 42.03 42.49 -24.29
C ASN A 66 43.17 42.84 -25.26
N MET A 67 43.14 42.30 -26.48
CA MET A 67 44.17 42.52 -27.48
C MET A 67 43.80 43.62 -28.48
N TYR A 68 42.53 44.06 -28.47
CA TYR A 68 42.02 45.04 -29.41
C TYR A 68 42.82 46.35 -29.38
N CYS A 69 43.12 46.88 -28.19
CA CYS A 69 43.83 48.16 -28.06
C CYS A 69 45.24 48.12 -28.67
N ASP A 70 46.01 47.05 -28.43
CA ASP A 70 47.37 46.91 -28.97
C ASP A 70 47.35 46.71 -30.50
N LEU A 71 46.37 45.94 -30.99
CA LEU A 71 46.15 45.76 -32.43
C LEU A 71 45.87 47.10 -33.14
N MET A 72 45.07 47.98 -32.53
CA MET A 72 44.76 49.31 -33.08
C MET A 72 45.98 50.22 -33.25
N GLU A 73 47.04 50.02 -32.46
CA GLU A 73 48.27 50.81 -32.57
C GLU A 73 49.12 50.42 -33.79
N HIS A 74 48.91 49.22 -34.34
CA HIS A 74 49.77 48.60 -35.36
C HIS A 74 49.04 48.23 -36.65
N LEU A 75 47.94 48.93 -36.96
CA LEU A 75 47.12 48.68 -38.16
C LEU A 75 47.88 48.86 -39.49
N ASP A 76 49.00 49.59 -39.48
CA ASP A 76 49.87 49.83 -40.63
C ASP A 76 50.92 48.72 -40.86
N GLU A 77 50.99 47.72 -39.96
CA GLU A 77 51.93 46.61 -40.03
C GLU A 77 51.22 45.30 -40.47
N PRO A 78 51.12 45.00 -41.79
CA PRO A 78 50.36 43.85 -42.27
C PRO A 78 50.88 42.51 -41.75
N ASP A 79 52.20 42.34 -41.62
CA ASP A 79 52.79 41.08 -41.16
C ASP A 79 52.49 40.83 -39.67
N ARG A 80 52.28 41.89 -38.89
CA ARG A 80 51.94 41.79 -37.46
C ARG A 80 50.52 41.30 -37.22
N MET A 81 49.62 41.43 -38.21
CA MET A 81 48.28 40.87 -38.12
C MET A 81 48.29 39.35 -37.96
N TYR A 82 49.26 38.65 -38.57
CA TYR A 82 49.43 37.21 -38.36
C TYR A 82 49.88 36.86 -36.94
N VAL A 83 50.67 37.74 -36.29
CA VAL A 83 51.08 37.58 -34.90
C VAL A 83 49.86 37.72 -33.98
N TYR A 84 49.03 38.74 -34.19
CA TYR A 84 47.79 38.89 -33.42
C TYR A 84 46.84 37.72 -33.61
N CYS A 85 46.61 37.27 -34.86
CA CYS A 85 45.78 36.08 -35.11
C CYS A 85 46.30 34.85 -34.35
N ARG A 86 47.62 34.64 -34.32
CA ARG A 86 48.26 33.55 -33.57
C ARG A 86 48.03 33.70 -32.07
N GLU A 87 48.27 34.88 -31.51
CA GLU A 87 48.09 35.13 -30.09
C GLU A 87 46.62 35.00 -29.64
N PHE A 88 45.65 35.40 -30.47
CA PHE A 88 44.23 35.13 -30.20
C PHE A 88 43.95 33.63 -30.08
N VAL A 89 44.45 32.85 -31.03
CA VAL A 89 44.25 31.39 -31.03
C VAL A 89 44.98 30.73 -29.86
N GLU A 90 46.20 31.16 -29.53
CA GLU A 90 47.01 30.56 -28.46
C GLU A 90 46.55 30.95 -27.05
N SER A 91 46.05 32.18 -26.87
CA SER A 91 45.65 32.71 -25.55
C SER A 91 44.34 32.11 -25.01
N ASN A 92 43.48 31.58 -25.88
CA ASN A 92 42.21 31.00 -25.49
C ASN A 92 41.95 29.64 -26.17
N PRO A 93 41.82 28.55 -25.41
CA PRO A 93 41.59 27.22 -25.97
C PRO A 93 40.24 27.07 -26.69
N ASN A 94 39.27 27.95 -26.42
CA ASN A 94 37.97 27.95 -27.11
C ASN A 94 38.04 28.61 -28.49
N ILE A 95 39.11 29.34 -28.79
CA ILE A 95 39.36 29.96 -30.10
C ILE A 95 40.09 28.93 -30.97
N VAL A 96 39.43 28.51 -32.06
CA VAL A 96 39.99 27.57 -33.03
C VAL A 96 40.58 28.26 -34.25
N GLY A 97 40.23 29.52 -34.49
CA GLY A 97 40.73 30.33 -35.59
C GLY A 97 40.52 31.82 -35.34
N CYS A 98 41.30 32.66 -36.02
CA CYS A 98 41.15 34.10 -35.98
C CYS A 98 41.54 34.71 -37.32
N ALA A 99 40.60 35.46 -37.90
CA ALA A 99 40.79 36.25 -39.11
C ALA A 99 40.82 37.74 -38.78
N ILE A 100 41.80 38.47 -39.32
CA ILE A 100 41.83 39.93 -39.34
C ILE A 100 41.82 40.35 -40.80
N ALA A 101 40.68 40.86 -41.24
CA ALA A 101 40.45 41.22 -42.65
C ALA A 101 40.26 42.73 -42.80
N PHE A 102 40.88 43.29 -43.84
CA PHE A 102 40.82 44.72 -44.14
C PHE A 102 39.98 45.00 -45.37
N LYS A 103 39.52 46.24 -45.49
CA LYS A 103 38.85 46.73 -46.70
C LYS A 103 39.76 46.60 -47.91
N PRO A 104 39.19 46.28 -49.10
CA PRO A 104 39.97 46.19 -50.33
C PRO A 104 40.82 47.44 -50.57
N GLY A 105 42.08 47.25 -50.95
CA GLY A 105 43.03 48.32 -51.23
C GLY A 105 43.50 49.13 -50.01
N TYR A 106 43.31 48.66 -48.78
CA TYR A 106 43.85 49.34 -47.59
C TYR A 106 45.38 49.37 -47.57
N PHE A 107 46.01 48.24 -47.87
CA PHE A 107 47.47 48.14 -47.95
C PHE A 107 47.94 48.35 -49.40
N PRO A 108 48.95 49.23 -49.63
CA PRO A 108 49.51 49.42 -50.96
C PRO A 108 50.01 48.10 -51.57
N GLY A 109 49.55 47.79 -52.79
CA GLY A 109 49.96 46.58 -53.51
C GLY A 109 49.24 45.29 -53.08
N LYS A 110 48.23 45.38 -52.19
CA LYS A 110 47.37 44.24 -51.83
C LYS A 110 45.91 44.56 -52.15
N ASP A 111 45.36 43.91 -53.18
CA ASP A 111 43.96 44.09 -53.57
C ASP A 111 43.01 43.65 -52.45
N LEU A 112 43.28 42.47 -51.89
CA LEU A 112 42.61 41.90 -50.73
C LEU A 112 43.67 41.51 -49.70
N PHE A 113 43.41 41.81 -48.43
CA PHE A 113 44.28 41.43 -47.34
C PHE A 113 43.48 40.91 -46.14
N MET A 114 43.80 39.68 -45.77
CA MET A 114 43.34 39.02 -44.57
C MET A 114 44.50 38.22 -43.99
N ALA A 115 44.75 38.37 -42.70
CA ALA A 115 45.54 37.42 -41.94
C ALA A 115 44.59 36.39 -41.33
N TYR A 116 44.83 35.09 -41.56
CA TYR A 116 44.06 34.04 -40.93
C TYR A 116 45.00 33.00 -40.30
N VAL A 117 44.77 32.71 -39.03
CA VAL A 117 45.47 31.64 -38.29
C VAL A 117 44.44 30.75 -37.63
N HIS A 118 44.58 29.44 -37.77
CA HIS A 118 43.69 28.48 -37.14
C HIS A 118 44.42 27.22 -36.68
N ARG A 119 43.83 26.51 -35.73
CA ARG A 119 44.32 25.21 -35.26
C ARG A 119 44.05 24.18 -36.33
N ARG A 120 45.05 23.35 -36.64
CA ARG A 120 44.86 22.20 -37.54
C ARG A 120 43.71 21.33 -37.03
N ALA A 121 42.78 20.98 -37.92
CA ALA A 121 41.55 20.25 -37.59
C ALA A 121 40.63 20.93 -36.57
N PHE A 122 40.76 22.25 -36.35
CA PHE A 122 39.85 23.07 -35.53
C PHE A 122 39.58 22.50 -34.13
N THR A 123 40.61 21.95 -33.50
CA THR A 123 40.56 21.36 -32.15
C THR A 123 40.80 22.40 -31.06
N THR A 124 40.34 22.15 -29.83
CA THR A 124 40.67 22.97 -28.64
C THR A 124 41.98 22.56 -27.97
N ASP A 125 42.70 21.58 -28.54
CA ASP A 125 44.01 21.16 -28.02
C ASP A 125 45.06 22.26 -28.26
N ILE A 126 45.58 22.80 -27.15
CA ILE A 126 46.60 23.84 -27.13
C ILE A 126 47.88 23.40 -27.86
N LYS A 127 48.16 22.08 -27.90
CA LYS A 127 49.33 21.51 -28.58
C LYS A 127 49.16 21.34 -30.09
N SER A 128 47.98 21.63 -30.63
CA SER A 128 47.75 21.53 -32.07
C SER A 128 48.63 22.50 -32.85
N ASP A 129 49.19 22.02 -33.96
CA ASP A 129 49.86 22.87 -34.94
C ASP A 129 48.91 23.97 -35.43
N LEU A 130 49.46 25.16 -35.66
CA LEU A 130 48.75 26.28 -36.26
C LEU A 130 49.03 26.36 -37.76
N VAL A 131 47.98 26.64 -38.52
CA VAL A 131 48.02 26.86 -39.97
C VAL A 131 47.80 28.36 -40.20
N THR A 132 48.60 28.94 -41.10
CA THR A 132 48.50 30.34 -41.50
C THR A 132 48.15 30.40 -42.98
N THR A 133 47.13 31.16 -43.32
CA THR A 133 46.63 31.32 -44.69
C THR A 133 46.09 32.74 -44.90
N ASP A 134 45.97 33.15 -46.15
CA ASP A 134 45.40 34.42 -46.61
C ASP A 134 44.00 34.24 -47.23
N THR A 135 43.50 33.02 -47.29
CA THR A 135 42.14 32.67 -47.74
C THR A 135 41.46 31.74 -46.73
N PHE A 136 40.13 31.90 -46.62
CA PHE A 136 39.28 31.09 -45.75
C PHE A 136 38.67 29.92 -46.52
N THR A 137 38.30 30.17 -47.79
CA THR A 137 37.79 29.21 -48.79
C THR A 137 38.06 29.73 -50.21
N ASP A 138 37.56 29.03 -51.23
CA ASP A 138 37.56 29.47 -52.64
C ASP A 138 36.78 30.79 -52.86
N ARG A 139 36.01 31.26 -51.87
CA ARG A 139 35.21 32.48 -51.96
C ARG A 139 35.91 33.68 -51.29
N PRO A 140 35.93 34.87 -51.92
CA PRO A 140 36.51 36.05 -51.32
C PRO A 140 35.89 36.38 -49.96
N TYR A 141 36.71 36.70 -48.95
CA TYR A 141 36.22 37.06 -47.60
C TYR A 141 35.24 38.24 -47.62
N THR A 142 35.35 39.12 -48.61
CA THR A 142 34.48 40.29 -48.81
C THR A 142 33.01 39.93 -49.06
N GLU A 143 32.73 38.69 -49.48
CA GLU A 143 31.37 38.20 -49.71
C GLU A 143 30.79 37.42 -48.53
N GLN A 144 31.62 37.09 -47.54
CA GLN A 144 31.22 36.25 -46.42
C GLN A 144 30.49 37.06 -45.35
N ALA A 145 29.49 36.45 -44.70
CA ALA A 145 28.60 37.15 -43.76
C ALA A 145 29.36 37.74 -42.57
N TRP A 146 30.34 37.00 -42.04
CA TRP A 146 31.19 37.42 -40.92
C TRP A 146 31.99 38.70 -41.21
N TYR A 147 32.23 39.05 -42.47
CA TYR A 147 32.90 40.29 -42.86
C TYR A 147 31.90 41.36 -43.29
N LYS A 148 30.95 40.99 -44.16
CA LYS A 148 30.04 41.93 -44.83
C LYS A 148 29.14 42.68 -43.85
N ASP A 149 28.58 42.00 -42.86
CA ASP A 149 27.65 42.61 -41.92
C ASP A 149 28.35 43.56 -40.94
N PRO A 150 29.45 43.18 -40.27
CA PRO A 150 30.23 44.12 -39.45
C PRO A 150 30.77 45.30 -40.24
N MET A 151 31.30 45.06 -41.45
CA MET A 151 31.90 46.12 -42.27
C MET A 151 30.87 47.15 -42.72
N ASN A 152 29.67 46.73 -43.13
CA ASN A 152 28.65 47.66 -43.63
C ASN A 152 27.82 48.28 -42.51
N LYS A 153 27.39 47.49 -41.53
CA LYS A 153 26.41 47.92 -40.51
C LYS A 153 27.07 48.37 -39.21
N GLY A 154 28.36 48.08 -39.00
CA GLY A 154 29.02 48.27 -37.70
C GLY A 154 28.56 47.29 -36.66
N TRP A 155 28.01 46.18 -37.11
CA TRP A 155 27.50 45.14 -36.25
C TRP A 155 28.65 44.42 -35.54
N MET A 156 28.53 44.26 -34.23
CA MET A 156 29.46 43.56 -33.35
C MET A 156 28.69 42.46 -32.63
N GLY A 157 29.10 41.21 -32.77
CA GLY A 157 28.38 40.09 -32.17
C GLY A 157 28.72 38.74 -32.77
N TRP A 158 27.96 37.73 -32.36
CA TRP A 158 28.11 36.36 -32.84
C TRP A 158 27.28 36.13 -34.10
N THR A 159 27.89 35.49 -35.09
CA THR A 159 27.16 35.05 -36.29
C THR A 159 26.27 33.85 -35.95
N ASP A 160 25.23 33.66 -36.76
CA ASP A 160 24.64 32.32 -36.86
C ASP A 160 25.69 31.32 -37.40
N PRO A 161 25.51 30.00 -37.17
CA PRO A 161 26.37 28.97 -37.72
C PRO A 161 26.68 29.16 -39.20
N LEU A 162 27.96 29.28 -39.54
CA LEU A 162 28.41 29.29 -40.92
C LEU A 162 28.28 27.90 -41.54
N LYS A 163 28.14 27.88 -42.87
CA LYS A 163 27.98 26.61 -43.59
C LYS A 163 29.30 25.84 -43.64
N GLY A 164 29.27 24.53 -43.43
CA GLY A 164 30.48 23.68 -43.45
C GLY A 164 31.30 23.79 -44.75
N GLU A 165 30.64 23.99 -45.89
CA GLU A 165 31.30 24.24 -47.19
C GLU A 165 32.10 25.55 -47.21
N ASP A 166 31.69 26.52 -46.39
CA ASP A 166 32.36 27.81 -46.23
C ASP A 166 33.49 27.76 -45.17
N THR A 167 33.77 26.61 -44.54
CA THR A 167 34.64 26.47 -43.35
C THR A 167 35.44 25.15 -43.33
N GLU A 168 35.88 24.65 -44.49
CA GLU A 168 36.64 23.39 -44.63
C GLU A 168 35.95 22.15 -43.98
N ASN A 169 34.61 22.09 -44.04
CA ASN A 169 33.74 21.07 -43.42
C ASN A 169 33.67 21.07 -41.89
N GLU A 170 34.16 22.09 -41.21
CA GLU A 170 33.98 22.25 -39.76
C GLU A 170 32.92 23.33 -39.46
N PRO A 171 31.81 23.03 -38.77
CA PRO A 171 30.82 24.05 -38.46
C PRO A 171 31.37 25.05 -37.43
N LEU A 172 31.28 26.36 -37.75
CA LEU A 172 31.83 27.45 -36.93
C LEU A 172 30.76 28.49 -36.59
N VAL A 173 30.90 29.11 -35.41
CA VAL A 173 30.32 30.42 -35.10
C VAL A 173 31.45 31.42 -34.88
N ASN A 174 31.28 32.64 -35.39
CA ASN A 174 32.31 33.67 -35.29
C ASN A 174 31.85 34.80 -34.38
N PHE A 175 32.73 35.25 -33.49
CA PHE A 175 32.57 36.55 -32.87
C PHE A 175 33.23 37.61 -33.76
N CYS A 176 32.43 38.57 -34.23
CA CYS A 176 32.86 39.62 -35.15
C CYS A 176 32.99 40.97 -34.43
N LEU A 177 34.14 41.60 -34.59
CA LEU A 177 34.45 42.92 -34.05
C LEU A 177 34.98 43.85 -35.17
N PRO A 178 34.17 44.79 -35.67
CA PRO A 178 34.63 45.77 -36.66
C PRO A 178 35.56 46.79 -36.00
N PHE A 179 36.59 47.22 -36.73
CA PHE A 179 37.55 48.22 -36.26
C PHE A 179 37.74 49.38 -37.22
N SER A 180 38.13 50.52 -36.65
CA SER A 180 38.35 51.77 -37.37
C SER A 180 39.78 52.24 -37.23
N ASP A 181 40.29 52.94 -38.25
CA ASP A 181 41.59 53.57 -38.20
C ASP A 181 41.57 54.87 -37.36
N LYS A 182 42.73 55.53 -37.25
CA LYS A 182 42.88 56.81 -36.54
C LYS A 182 42.01 57.95 -37.12
N SER A 183 41.50 57.81 -38.35
CA SER A 183 40.57 58.78 -38.96
C SER A 183 39.11 58.53 -38.58
N GLY A 184 38.83 57.43 -37.86
CA GLY A 184 37.48 57.00 -37.50
C GLY A 184 36.77 56.24 -38.63
N GLN A 185 37.43 56.02 -39.76
CA GLN A 185 36.87 55.21 -40.84
C GLN A 185 36.98 53.73 -40.48
N ARG A 186 35.89 52.96 -40.66
CA ARG A 186 35.95 51.50 -40.52
C ARG A 186 36.82 50.91 -41.63
N VAL A 187 37.84 50.15 -41.24
CA VAL A 187 38.85 49.65 -42.18
C VAL A 187 38.99 48.13 -42.15
N GLY A 188 38.36 47.44 -41.21
CA GLY A 188 38.39 45.99 -41.18
C GLY A 188 37.52 45.36 -40.10
N VAL A 189 37.63 44.04 -40.00
CA VAL A 189 36.88 43.19 -39.07
C VAL A 189 37.83 42.13 -38.50
N ILE A 190 37.80 41.98 -37.18
CA ILE A 190 38.36 40.82 -36.49
C ILE A 190 37.23 39.79 -36.37
N ALA A 191 37.45 38.58 -36.84
CA ALA A 191 36.55 37.45 -36.67
C ALA A 191 37.28 36.34 -35.90
N VAL A 192 36.66 35.87 -34.83
CA VAL A 192 37.23 34.83 -33.97
C VAL A 192 36.34 33.61 -34.01
N ASP A 193 36.92 32.47 -34.36
CA ASP A 193 36.19 31.25 -34.69
C ASP A 193 36.08 30.35 -33.47
N VAL A 194 34.86 29.86 -33.21
CA VAL A 194 34.58 28.80 -32.25
C VAL A 194 34.01 27.61 -33.00
N SER A 195 34.61 26.44 -32.81
CA SER A 195 34.09 25.18 -33.37
C SER A 195 32.79 24.80 -32.68
N ILE A 196 31.73 24.69 -33.49
CA ILE A 196 30.42 24.16 -33.08
C ILE A 196 30.57 22.71 -32.63
N SER A 197 31.40 21.91 -33.29
CA SER A 197 31.65 20.53 -32.89
C SER A 197 32.28 20.42 -31.51
N GLN A 198 33.22 21.31 -31.17
CA GLN A 198 33.87 21.32 -29.85
C GLN A 198 32.92 21.85 -28.77
N LEU A 199 32.21 22.94 -29.06
CA LEU A 199 31.17 23.47 -28.17
C LEU A 199 30.12 22.40 -27.86
N SER A 200 29.65 21.69 -28.90
CA SER A 200 28.69 20.59 -28.77
C SER A 200 29.24 19.47 -27.87
N LYS A 201 30.51 19.05 -28.04
CA LYS A 201 31.14 18.06 -27.16
C LYS A 201 31.19 18.50 -25.70
N ILE A 202 31.55 19.76 -25.43
CA ILE A 202 31.64 20.29 -24.06
C ILE A 202 30.26 20.28 -23.41
N VAL A 203 29.23 20.75 -24.11
CA VAL A 203 27.87 20.84 -23.59
C VAL A 203 27.25 19.45 -23.39
N LEU A 204 27.45 18.53 -24.34
CA LEU A 204 26.89 17.17 -24.28
C LEU A 204 27.53 16.29 -23.21
N ALA A 205 28.69 16.67 -22.66
CA ALA A 205 29.31 15.98 -21.54
C ALA A 205 28.45 16.02 -20.26
N ALA A 206 27.58 17.03 -20.11
CA ALA A 206 26.71 17.19 -18.95
C ALA A 206 25.58 16.14 -18.84
N LYS A 207 25.32 15.37 -19.91
CA LYS A 207 24.31 14.29 -20.02
C LYS A 207 23.10 14.39 -19.05
N PRO A 208 21.98 14.98 -19.47
CA PRO A 208 20.79 15.15 -18.62
C PRO A 208 20.15 13.84 -18.15
N SER A 209 20.20 12.77 -18.96
CA SER A 209 19.78 11.42 -18.58
C SER A 209 20.61 10.38 -19.36
N GLU A 210 20.31 9.08 -19.19
CA GLU A 210 21.00 8.02 -19.94
C GLU A 210 20.88 8.20 -21.46
N ARG A 211 19.70 8.63 -21.94
CA ARG A 211 19.41 8.81 -23.37
C ARG A 211 19.09 10.26 -23.76
N GLY A 212 18.91 11.14 -22.78
CA GLY A 212 18.63 12.55 -23.01
C GLY A 212 19.88 13.33 -23.40
N TYR A 213 19.68 14.47 -24.05
CA TYR A 213 20.76 15.35 -24.50
C TYR A 213 20.34 16.82 -24.53
N CYS A 214 21.33 17.71 -24.45
CA CYS A 214 21.12 19.14 -24.63
C CYS A 214 21.17 19.53 -26.11
N VAL A 215 20.41 20.54 -26.48
CA VAL A 215 20.37 21.13 -27.82
C VAL A 215 20.46 22.65 -27.71
N LEU A 216 21.17 23.29 -28.63
CA LEU A 216 21.20 24.74 -28.79
C LEU A 216 20.89 25.04 -30.25
N MET A 217 19.92 25.92 -30.49
CA MET A 217 19.44 26.27 -31.82
C MET A 217 19.54 27.77 -32.05
N ALA A 218 20.05 28.16 -33.23
CA ALA A 218 20.05 29.53 -33.70
C ALA A 218 18.68 29.95 -34.25
N LYS A 219 18.42 31.25 -34.37
CA LYS A 219 17.13 31.81 -34.85
C LYS A 219 16.69 31.25 -36.20
N ASN A 220 17.66 30.99 -37.08
CA ASN A 220 17.43 30.45 -38.42
C ASN A 220 17.12 28.93 -38.43
N GLY A 221 17.06 28.29 -37.27
CA GLY A 221 16.79 26.86 -37.12
C GLY A 221 18.02 25.95 -37.25
N SER A 222 19.23 26.51 -37.33
CA SER A 222 20.48 25.74 -37.35
C SER A 222 20.85 25.23 -35.96
N PHE A 223 21.43 24.04 -35.89
CA PHE A 223 21.91 23.47 -34.63
C PHE A 223 23.34 23.95 -34.32
N ILE A 224 23.53 24.48 -33.11
CA ILE A 224 24.85 24.82 -32.55
C ILE A 224 25.31 23.69 -31.60
N VAL A 225 24.38 23.08 -30.88
CA VAL A 225 24.66 21.90 -30.04
C VAL A 225 23.66 20.83 -30.41
N HIS A 226 24.17 19.64 -30.76
CA HIS A 226 23.40 18.47 -31.11
C HIS A 226 24.29 17.21 -31.06
N PRO A 227 23.80 16.05 -30.57
CA PRO A 227 24.58 14.81 -30.50
C PRO A 227 24.95 14.23 -31.88
N ASP A 228 24.06 14.36 -32.85
CA ASP A 228 24.33 14.03 -34.25
C ASP A 228 25.19 15.12 -34.92
N LYS A 229 26.38 14.74 -35.36
CA LYS A 229 27.35 15.63 -36.01
C LYS A 229 26.89 16.09 -37.39
N GLU A 230 26.13 15.28 -38.12
CA GLU A 230 25.64 15.67 -39.44
C GLU A 230 24.67 16.86 -39.35
N LYS A 231 23.93 16.95 -38.24
CA LYS A 231 23.04 18.09 -37.98
C LYS A 231 23.79 19.38 -37.65
N LEU A 232 25.04 19.30 -37.19
CA LEU A 232 25.88 20.48 -36.95
C LEU A 232 26.44 21.07 -38.25
N GLN A 233 26.61 20.25 -39.30
CA GLN A 233 27.16 20.66 -40.60
C GLN A 233 26.15 21.40 -41.49
N SER A 234 25.32 22.27 -40.88
CA SER A 234 24.47 23.25 -41.57
C SER A 234 23.14 22.77 -42.12
N LYS A 235 22.61 21.69 -41.54
CA LYS A 235 21.19 21.34 -41.67
C LYS A 235 20.37 22.17 -40.69
N THR A 236 19.39 22.92 -41.19
CA THR A 236 18.38 23.50 -40.32
C THR A 236 17.35 22.42 -39.98
N VAL A 237 16.65 22.60 -38.86
CA VAL A 237 15.50 21.74 -38.53
C VAL A 237 14.45 21.72 -39.66
N PHE A 238 14.31 22.82 -40.40
CA PHE A 238 13.39 22.92 -41.54
C PHE A 238 13.83 22.05 -42.73
N THR A 239 15.13 21.87 -42.95
CA THR A 239 15.62 20.95 -44.00
C THR A 239 15.39 19.47 -43.66
N GLN A 240 15.28 19.11 -42.38
CA GLN A 240 15.00 17.72 -41.96
C GLN A 240 13.57 17.27 -42.33
N MET A 241 12.62 18.19 -42.47
CA MET A 241 11.28 17.86 -42.98
C MET A 241 11.32 17.30 -44.40
N ASN A 242 12.21 17.81 -45.25
CA ASN A 242 12.39 17.31 -46.60
C ASN A 242 13.03 15.90 -46.63
N GLU A 243 13.64 15.49 -45.51
CA GLU A 243 14.26 14.17 -45.32
C GLU A 243 13.32 13.17 -44.61
N GLY A 244 12.05 13.53 -44.39
CA GLY A 244 11.02 12.63 -43.84
C GLY A 244 10.86 12.67 -42.31
N ALA A 245 11.35 13.72 -41.64
CA ALA A 245 11.11 13.91 -40.21
C ALA A 245 9.60 14.09 -39.89
N ASP A 246 9.19 13.62 -38.71
CA ASP A 246 7.83 13.79 -38.21
C ASP A 246 7.51 15.29 -38.01
N HIS A 247 6.30 15.71 -38.38
CA HIS A 247 5.87 17.11 -38.28
C HIS A 247 5.95 17.65 -36.83
N SER A 248 5.82 16.80 -35.83
CA SER A 248 5.94 17.18 -34.42
C SER A 248 7.34 17.65 -34.03
N VAL A 249 8.41 17.25 -34.74
CA VAL A 249 9.77 17.78 -34.55
C VAL A 249 9.83 19.26 -34.93
N LEU A 250 9.14 19.64 -36.01
CA LEU A 250 9.05 21.02 -36.45
C LEU A 250 8.28 21.87 -35.44
N GLU A 251 7.13 21.39 -34.96
CA GLU A 251 6.36 22.11 -33.94
C GLU A 251 7.18 22.33 -32.65
N ALA A 252 8.02 21.35 -32.27
CA ALA A 252 8.91 21.47 -31.13
C ALA A 252 10.01 22.51 -31.36
N ALA A 253 10.57 22.57 -32.57
CA ALA A 253 11.56 23.57 -32.93
C ALA A 253 10.98 24.98 -33.04
N GLU A 254 9.80 25.14 -33.64
CA GLU A 254 9.08 26.42 -33.67
C GLU A 254 8.73 26.90 -32.26
N ALA A 255 8.32 25.99 -31.37
CA ALA A 255 8.09 26.30 -29.97
C ALA A 255 9.40 26.77 -29.29
N MET A 256 10.52 26.09 -29.53
CA MET A 256 11.85 26.52 -29.07
C MET A 256 12.21 27.93 -29.54
N LEU A 257 11.92 28.25 -30.80
CA LEU A 257 12.25 29.53 -31.44
C LEU A 257 11.24 30.64 -31.15
N SER A 258 10.16 30.37 -30.41
CA SER A 258 9.13 31.35 -30.06
C SER A 258 9.57 32.43 -29.08
N GLY A 259 10.75 32.27 -28.44
CA GLY A 259 11.25 33.15 -27.39
C GLY A 259 10.60 32.93 -26.02
N GLN A 260 9.78 31.89 -25.86
CA GLN A 260 9.16 31.49 -24.59
C GLN A 260 9.90 30.30 -23.96
N SER A 261 9.71 30.12 -22.66
CA SER A 261 10.10 28.88 -21.97
C SER A 261 8.93 27.91 -21.95
N GLY A 262 9.19 26.62 -22.11
CA GLY A 262 8.13 25.63 -22.11
C GLY A 262 8.58 24.19 -22.30
N MET A 263 7.60 23.32 -22.52
CA MET A 263 7.80 21.92 -22.83
C MET A 263 6.93 21.55 -24.02
N LYS A 264 7.50 20.85 -25.00
CA LYS A 264 6.75 20.32 -26.14
C LYS A 264 7.13 18.86 -26.37
N ARG A 265 6.13 18.03 -26.66
CA ARG A 265 6.31 16.63 -27.03
C ARG A 265 6.45 16.50 -28.54
N PHE A 266 7.29 15.58 -28.97
CA PHE A 266 7.50 15.26 -30.38
C PHE A 266 7.84 13.78 -30.56
N CYS A 267 7.65 13.26 -31.76
CA CYS A 267 8.00 11.90 -32.13
C CYS A 267 9.31 11.90 -32.91
N MET A 268 10.24 11.02 -32.57
CA MET A 268 11.48 10.82 -33.30
C MET A 268 11.81 9.32 -33.30
N ASN A 269 12.00 8.75 -34.50
CA ASN A 269 12.24 7.32 -34.71
C ASN A 269 11.18 6.42 -34.05
N ASP A 270 9.89 6.74 -34.26
CA ASP A 270 8.72 6.03 -33.70
C ASP A 270 8.65 6.01 -32.16
N GLU A 271 9.43 6.85 -31.47
CA GLU A 271 9.41 7.00 -30.01
C GLU A 271 8.98 8.42 -29.61
N SER A 272 8.28 8.55 -28.46
CA SER A 272 7.87 9.84 -27.90
C SER A 272 9.01 10.47 -27.10
N TRP A 273 9.31 11.72 -27.41
CA TRP A 273 10.30 12.55 -26.76
C TRP A 273 9.66 13.86 -26.28
N SER A 274 10.27 14.46 -25.27
CA SER A 274 9.91 15.77 -24.74
C SER A 274 11.13 16.68 -24.79
N VAL A 275 10.96 17.90 -25.32
CA VAL A 275 11.94 18.97 -25.20
C VAL A 275 11.44 19.99 -24.18
N PHE A 276 12.28 20.28 -23.19
CA PHE A 276 12.16 21.45 -22.33
C PHE A 276 13.06 22.53 -22.89
N PHE A 277 12.55 23.76 -23.01
CA PHE A 277 13.30 24.82 -23.67
C PHE A 277 13.11 26.17 -23.01
N LYS A 278 14.09 27.04 -23.24
CA LYS A 278 14.04 28.46 -22.86
C LYS A 278 14.89 29.30 -23.82
N PRO A 279 14.58 30.60 -23.99
CA PRO A 279 15.45 31.50 -24.74
C PRO A 279 16.83 31.55 -24.08
N PHE A 280 17.88 31.48 -24.89
CA PHE A 280 19.24 31.68 -24.44
C PHE A 280 19.44 33.16 -24.10
N LYS A 281 19.84 33.43 -22.85
CA LYS A 281 20.12 34.79 -22.39
C LYS A 281 21.58 34.86 -21.96
N ARG A 282 22.28 35.84 -22.49
CA ARG A 282 23.64 36.17 -22.09
C ARG A 282 23.61 36.94 -20.77
N VAL A 283 24.59 36.71 -19.91
CA VAL A 283 24.79 37.53 -18.71
C VAL A 283 25.18 38.93 -19.16
N GLU A 284 24.51 39.93 -18.58
CA GLU A 284 24.84 41.35 -18.76
C GLU A 284 26.19 41.63 -18.08
N TRP A 285 27.11 42.22 -18.85
CA TRP A 285 28.44 42.59 -18.38
C TRP A 285 28.84 43.92 -18.99
N GLU A 286 29.49 44.79 -18.21
CA GLU A 286 29.91 46.11 -18.66
C GLU A 286 30.92 46.01 -19.81
N GLY A 287 30.61 46.63 -20.95
CA GLY A 287 31.43 46.56 -22.17
C GLY A 287 31.12 45.38 -23.09
N ARG A 288 30.19 44.49 -22.73
CA ARG A 288 29.67 43.45 -23.63
C ARG A 288 28.69 44.06 -24.64
N SER A 289 28.56 43.49 -25.83
CA SER A 289 27.59 43.98 -26.82
C SER A 289 26.15 43.82 -26.30
N ASP A 290 25.30 44.83 -26.45
CA ASP A 290 23.86 44.76 -26.15
C ASP A 290 23.07 43.89 -27.14
N TRP A 291 23.76 43.22 -28.07
CA TRP A 291 23.14 42.41 -29.11
C TRP A 291 22.47 41.18 -28.50
N GLN A 292 21.19 40.95 -28.78
CA GLN A 292 20.53 39.74 -28.31
C GLN A 292 20.77 38.59 -29.28
N LEU A 293 21.22 37.45 -28.74
CA LEU A 293 21.25 36.20 -29.48
C LEU A 293 19.87 35.58 -29.36
N ASP A 294 19.14 35.57 -30.48
CA ASP A 294 17.84 34.91 -30.61
C ASP A 294 18.01 33.37 -30.69
N TRP A 295 18.83 32.83 -29.80
CA TRP A 295 19.11 31.41 -29.69
C TRP A 295 18.19 30.79 -28.65
N SER A 296 17.96 29.49 -28.75
CA SER A 296 17.15 28.73 -27.80
C SER A 296 17.89 27.50 -27.34
N VAL A 297 17.93 27.31 -26.02
CA VAL A 297 18.53 26.14 -25.39
C VAL A 297 17.42 25.17 -25.00
N GLY A 298 17.65 23.89 -25.28
CA GLY A 298 16.72 22.81 -25.03
C GLY A 298 17.39 21.63 -24.35
N VAL A 299 16.62 20.88 -23.56
CA VAL A 299 16.99 19.58 -23.03
C VAL A 299 15.94 18.58 -23.49
N VAL A 300 16.41 17.56 -24.19
CA VAL A 300 15.59 16.56 -24.86
C VAL A 300 15.67 15.26 -24.06
N TYR A 301 14.52 14.70 -23.71
CA TYR A 301 14.39 13.42 -23.01
C TYR A 301 13.46 12.49 -23.78
N PRO A 302 13.73 11.17 -23.84
CA PRO A 302 12.68 10.23 -24.22
C PRO A 302 11.68 10.15 -23.07
N ASP A 303 10.39 10.08 -23.39
CA ASP A 303 9.33 10.00 -22.36
C ASP A 303 9.49 8.75 -21.49
N ALA A 304 10.13 7.69 -22.03
CA ALA A 304 10.50 6.50 -21.30
C ALA A 304 11.49 6.75 -20.15
N ASP A 305 12.46 7.67 -20.29
CA ASP A 305 13.43 8.00 -19.23
C ASP A 305 12.76 8.73 -18.07
N ILE A 306 11.79 9.62 -18.37
CA ILE A 306 11.00 10.34 -17.37
C ILE A 306 10.20 9.35 -16.51
N HIS A 307 9.79 8.21 -17.06
CA HIS A 307 8.97 7.21 -16.38
C HIS A 307 9.74 6.00 -15.81
N SER A 308 10.89 5.63 -16.40
CA SER A 308 11.56 4.35 -16.13
C SER A 308 12.30 4.30 -14.78
N VAL A 309 12.89 5.42 -14.34
CA VAL A 309 13.67 5.47 -13.09
C VAL A 309 12.78 5.22 -11.86
N HIS A 310 11.47 5.49 -11.94
CA HIS A 310 10.55 5.42 -10.79
C HIS A 310 9.51 4.29 -10.85
N ASN A 311 9.31 3.63 -11.99
CA ASN A 311 8.44 2.45 -12.07
C ASN A 311 8.89 1.34 -11.11
N LYS A 312 10.19 1.22 -10.83
CA LYS A 312 10.74 0.28 -9.83
C LYS A 312 10.24 0.60 -8.41
N LEU A 313 10.23 1.87 -8.02
CA LEU A 313 9.70 2.33 -6.73
C LEU A 313 8.21 2.04 -6.62
N LEU A 314 7.46 2.26 -7.71
CA LEU A 314 6.05 1.91 -7.78
C LEU A 314 5.82 0.41 -7.59
N TYR A 315 6.56 -0.45 -8.30
CA TYR A 315 6.46 -1.90 -8.14
C TYR A 315 6.80 -2.35 -6.71
N LEU A 316 7.79 -1.74 -6.09
CA LEU A 316 8.16 -2.00 -4.70
C LEU A 316 7.04 -1.61 -3.74
N VAL A 317 6.45 -0.42 -3.89
CA VAL A 317 5.30 0.04 -3.08
C VAL A 317 4.10 -0.89 -3.25
N VAL A 318 3.78 -1.29 -4.49
CA VAL A 318 2.70 -2.23 -4.77
C VAL A 318 2.98 -3.59 -4.13
N ALA A 319 4.22 -4.10 -4.23
CA ALA A 319 4.60 -5.37 -3.62
C ALA A 319 4.47 -5.35 -2.09
N ILE A 320 5.00 -4.30 -1.42
CA ILE A 320 4.86 -4.13 0.04
C ILE A 320 3.38 -4.07 0.44
N THR A 321 2.57 -3.39 -0.36
CA THR A 321 1.12 -3.25 -0.15
C THR A 321 0.41 -4.60 -0.23
N ILE A 322 0.70 -5.40 -1.26
CA ILE A 322 0.13 -6.75 -1.43
C ILE A 322 0.52 -7.65 -0.25
N VAL A 323 1.78 -7.62 0.15
CA VAL A 323 2.28 -8.39 1.31
C VAL A 323 1.61 -7.94 2.60
N GLY A 324 1.49 -6.62 2.82
CA GLY A 324 0.80 -6.05 3.98
C GLY A 324 -0.67 -6.45 4.06
N LEU A 325 -1.37 -6.46 2.92
CA LEU A 325 -2.78 -6.86 2.84
C LEU A 325 -2.96 -8.35 3.13
N LEU A 326 -2.07 -9.19 2.60
CA LEU A 326 -2.07 -10.63 2.87
C LEU A 326 -1.83 -10.90 4.37
N LEU A 327 -0.83 -10.24 4.97
CA LEU A 327 -0.56 -10.34 6.41
C LEU A 327 -1.75 -9.85 7.25
N PHE A 328 -2.37 -8.73 6.87
CA PHE A 328 -3.55 -8.22 7.55
C PHE A 328 -4.75 -9.17 7.44
N PHE A 329 -4.97 -9.78 6.27
CA PHE A 329 -6.01 -10.78 6.08
C PHE A 329 -5.78 -12.02 6.95
N LEU A 330 -4.54 -12.51 7.01
CA LEU A 330 -4.16 -13.62 7.88
C LEU A 330 -4.34 -13.27 9.36
N LEU A 331 -3.91 -12.08 9.77
CA LEU A 331 -4.03 -11.59 11.15
C LEU A 331 -5.50 -11.45 11.57
N CYS A 332 -6.34 -10.85 10.73
CA CYS A 332 -7.79 -10.76 10.97
C CYS A 332 -8.43 -12.14 11.06
N GLY A 333 -8.07 -13.06 10.14
CA GLY A 333 -8.55 -14.44 10.17
C GLY A 333 -8.13 -15.17 11.45
N TRP A 334 -6.91 -14.95 11.93
CA TRP A 334 -6.38 -15.51 13.16
C TRP A 334 -7.08 -14.92 14.40
N LEU A 335 -7.19 -13.59 14.51
CA LEU A 335 -7.87 -12.90 15.62
C LEU A 335 -9.33 -13.34 15.72
N VAL A 336 -10.08 -13.34 14.63
CA VAL A 336 -11.50 -13.76 14.64
C VAL A 336 -11.65 -15.21 15.06
N ARG A 337 -10.74 -16.10 14.63
CA ARG A 337 -10.75 -17.50 15.06
C ARG A 337 -10.39 -17.64 16.54
N HIS A 338 -9.42 -16.88 17.04
CA HIS A 338 -9.01 -16.91 18.44
C HIS A 338 -10.13 -16.39 19.35
N GLU A 339 -10.68 -15.22 19.03
CA GLU A 339 -11.67 -14.54 19.86
C GLU A 339 -13.07 -15.16 19.79
N LEU A 340 -13.50 -15.70 18.65
CA LEU A 340 -14.84 -16.29 18.50
C LEU A 340 -14.89 -17.81 18.76
N LYS A 341 -13.76 -18.45 19.06
CA LYS A 341 -13.72 -19.89 19.41
C LYS A 341 -14.46 -20.18 20.73
N PRO A 342 -14.26 -19.42 21.83
CA PRO A 342 -14.95 -19.69 23.10
C PRO A 342 -16.47 -19.53 23.00
N LEU A 343 -16.97 -18.59 22.19
CA LEU A 343 -18.40 -18.42 21.92
C LEU A 343 -19.05 -19.67 21.31
N SER A 344 -18.34 -20.38 20.42
CA SER A 344 -18.82 -21.63 19.84
C SER A 344 -18.90 -22.75 20.88
N LEU A 345 -17.93 -22.81 21.79
CA LEU A 345 -17.91 -23.77 22.89
C LEU A 345 -19.06 -23.50 23.87
N LEU A 346 -19.24 -22.24 24.28
CA LEU A 346 -20.34 -21.86 25.17
C LEU A 346 -21.70 -22.20 24.57
N THR A 347 -21.89 -21.96 23.26
CA THR A 347 -23.14 -22.33 22.57
C THR A 347 -23.43 -23.83 22.67
N GLN A 348 -22.41 -24.69 22.48
CA GLN A 348 -22.56 -26.14 22.60
C GLN A 348 -22.85 -26.57 24.05
N LEU A 349 -22.16 -25.98 25.02
CA LEU A 349 -22.39 -26.25 26.45
C LEU A 349 -23.81 -25.85 26.87
N THR A 350 -24.29 -24.68 26.45
CA THR A 350 -25.67 -24.24 26.72
C THR A 350 -26.69 -25.20 26.10
N GLN A 351 -26.46 -25.71 24.88
CA GLN A 351 -27.34 -26.71 24.27
C GLN A 351 -27.38 -28.03 25.06
N ARG A 352 -26.25 -28.46 25.64
CA ARG A 352 -26.18 -29.67 26.47
C ARG A 352 -26.87 -29.48 27.83
N ILE A 353 -26.67 -28.33 28.46
CA ILE A 353 -27.38 -27.95 29.69
C ILE A 353 -28.89 -27.92 29.42
N ALA A 354 -29.33 -27.36 28.28
CA ALA A 354 -30.74 -27.34 27.88
C ALA A 354 -31.30 -28.75 27.60
N ALA A 355 -30.46 -29.72 27.26
CA ALA A 355 -30.84 -31.12 27.08
C ALA A 355 -30.84 -31.93 28.41
N GLY A 356 -30.61 -31.29 29.56
CA GLY A 356 -30.60 -31.92 30.87
C GLY A 356 -29.28 -32.58 31.29
N ASN A 357 -28.22 -32.43 30.49
CA ASN A 357 -26.90 -33.01 30.81
C ASN A 357 -26.07 -32.04 31.66
N TYR A 358 -26.22 -32.10 32.98
CA TYR A 358 -25.56 -31.18 33.91
C TYR A 358 -24.16 -31.64 34.40
N ASP A 359 -23.70 -32.83 34.03
CA ASP A 359 -22.44 -33.40 34.55
C ASP A 359 -21.16 -32.92 33.89
N GLU A 360 -21.23 -32.28 32.73
CA GLU A 360 -20.05 -31.73 32.07
C GLU A 360 -19.69 -30.34 32.63
N SER A 361 -18.53 -30.21 33.26
CA SER A 361 -18.10 -28.93 33.83
C SER A 361 -17.82 -27.86 32.76
N VAL A 362 -18.44 -26.67 32.89
CA VAL A 362 -18.05 -25.48 32.12
C VAL A 362 -16.64 -25.01 32.56
N PRO A 363 -15.60 -25.09 31.71
CA PRO A 363 -14.20 -24.87 32.10
C PRO A 363 -13.97 -23.50 32.76
N ALA A 364 -13.14 -23.41 33.81
CA ALA A 364 -12.74 -22.13 34.40
C ALA A 364 -12.02 -21.24 33.39
N THR A 365 -12.29 -19.94 33.41
CA THR A 365 -11.61 -18.96 32.55
C THR A 365 -11.16 -17.76 33.36
N ASN A 366 -9.93 -17.32 33.11
CA ASN A 366 -9.34 -16.11 33.69
C ASN A 366 -9.46 -14.91 32.73
N ARG A 367 -10.29 -15.05 31.69
CA ARG A 367 -10.55 -14.01 30.70
C ARG A 367 -11.44 -12.93 31.36
N GLU A 368 -11.01 -11.68 31.28
CA GLU A 368 -11.69 -10.52 31.93
C GLU A 368 -12.65 -9.77 31.00
N ASP A 369 -12.92 -10.30 29.80
CA ASP A 369 -13.84 -9.66 28.86
C ASP A 369 -15.28 -10.21 28.95
N GLU A 370 -16.17 -9.73 28.09
CA GLU A 370 -17.58 -10.10 28.07
C GLU A 370 -17.80 -11.60 27.88
N VAL A 371 -16.90 -12.27 27.15
CA VAL A 371 -16.96 -13.72 26.92
C VAL A 371 -16.61 -14.47 28.20
N GLY A 372 -15.59 -14.02 28.94
CA GLY A 372 -15.23 -14.55 30.25
C GLY A 372 -16.34 -14.36 31.28
N HIS A 373 -16.96 -13.19 31.32
CA HIS A 373 -18.12 -12.92 32.17
C HIS A 373 -19.32 -13.83 31.85
N LEU A 374 -19.62 -14.04 30.56
CA LEU A 374 -20.70 -14.93 30.14
C LEU A 374 -20.43 -16.38 30.54
N GLN A 375 -19.22 -16.87 30.35
CA GLN A 375 -18.80 -18.22 30.74
C GLN A 375 -18.99 -18.46 32.24
N ASN A 376 -18.59 -17.50 33.08
CA ASN A 376 -18.75 -17.59 34.52
C ASN A 376 -20.22 -17.52 34.98
N ARG A 377 -21.05 -16.72 34.31
CA ARG A 377 -22.50 -16.71 34.56
C ARG A 377 -23.18 -18.02 34.15
N LEU A 378 -22.78 -18.60 33.02
CA LEU A 378 -23.27 -19.89 32.55
C LEU A 378 -22.91 -21.01 33.53
N ARG A 379 -21.68 -21.02 34.07
CA ARG A 379 -21.28 -21.97 35.13
C ARG A 379 -22.20 -21.87 36.34
N LYS A 380 -22.37 -20.66 36.89
CA LYS A 380 -23.26 -20.45 38.06
C LYS A 380 -24.70 -20.93 37.82
N MET A 381 -25.20 -20.78 36.59
CA MET A 381 -26.52 -21.28 36.22
C MET A 381 -26.56 -22.81 36.19
N GLN A 382 -25.55 -23.47 35.61
CA GLN A 382 -25.43 -24.92 35.60
C GLN A 382 -25.34 -25.50 37.01
N ASP A 383 -24.50 -24.90 37.87
CA ASP A 383 -24.32 -25.36 39.26
C ASP A 383 -25.65 -25.33 40.01
N ARG A 384 -26.43 -24.24 39.87
CA ARG A 384 -27.77 -24.14 40.46
C ARG A 384 -28.76 -25.16 39.91
N LEU A 385 -28.73 -25.42 38.59
CA LEU A 385 -29.61 -26.44 37.99
C LEU A 385 -29.25 -27.85 38.47
N LYS A 386 -27.96 -28.14 38.67
CA LYS A 386 -27.49 -29.42 39.21
C LYS A 386 -27.94 -29.60 40.66
N GLU A 387 -27.77 -28.57 41.49
CA GLU A 387 -28.25 -28.56 42.88
C GLU A 387 -29.76 -28.78 42.95
N GLN A 388 -30.54 -28.03 42.17
CA GLN A 388 -32.00 -28.20 42.12
C GLN A 388 -32.45 -29.58 41.64
N THR A 389 -31.71 -30.20 40.70
CA THR A 389 -32.03 -31.56 40.22
C THR A 389 -31.71 -32.61 41.29
N ALA A 390 -30.60 -32.45 42.02
CA ALA A 390 -30.25 -33.34 43.13
C ALA A 390 -31.23 -33.22 44.30
N ASP A 391 -31.69 -32.01 44.60
CA ASP A 391 -32.73 -31.77 45.61
C ASP A 391 -34.05 -32.46 45.22
N LEU A 392 -34.46 -32.33 43.95
CA LEU A 392 -35.64 -33.03 43.40
C LEU A 392 -35.49 -34.55 43.48
N GLU A 393 -34.33 -35.11 43.12
CA GLU A 393 -34.08 -36.55 43.24
C GLU A 393 -34.19 -37.02 44.70
N ASN A 394 -33.65 -36.25 45.65
CA ASN A 394 -33.75 -36.56 47.06
C ASN A 394 -35.21 -36.49 47.58
N GLU A 395 -35.98 -35.48 47.18
CA GLU A 395 -37.42 -35.40 47.50
C GLU A 395 -38.20 -36.59 46.91
N THR A 396 -37.90 -37.00 45.67
CA THR A 396 -38.55 -38.17 45.07
C THR A 396 -38.18 -39.48 45.78
N MET A 397 -36.95 -39.60 46.28
CA MET A 397 -36.52 -40.76 47.05
C MET A 397 -37.23 -40.84 48.41
N GLN A 398 -37.36 -39.71 49.11
CA GLN A 398 -38.15 -39.62 50.35
C GLN A 398 -39.63 -39.94 50.10
N LEU A 399 -40.19 -39.47 48.99
CA LEU A 399 -41.56 -39.79 48.61
C LEU A 399 -41.75 -41.29 48.36
N HIS A 400 -40.78 -41.94 47.71
CA HIS A 400 -40.80 -43.38 47.50
C HIS A 400 -40.68 -44.15 48.82
N GLU A 401 -39.80 -43.75 49.72
CA GLU A 401 -39.66 -44.35 51.05
C GLU A 401 -40.97 -44.25 51.86
N HIS A 402 -41.60 -43.08 51.90
CA HIS A 402 -42.90 -42.90 52.54
C HIS A 402 -44.00 -43.74 51.88
N SER A 403 -43.97 -43.88 50.56
CA SER A 403 -44.91 -44.77 49.85
C SER A 403 -44.72 -46.24 50.24
N ASP A 404 -43.49 -46.69 50.44
CA ASP A 404 -43.19 -48.07 50.87
C ASP A 404 -43.55 -48.31 52.33
N GLU A 405 -43.27 -47.35 53.22
CA GLU A 405 -43.71 -47.38 54.62
C GLU A 405 -45.23 -47.48 54.73
N LEU A 406 -45.94 -46.64 53.95
CA LEU A 406 -47.40 -46.65 53.92
C LEU A 406 -47.94 -48.00 53.42
N ARG A 407 -47.31 -48.58 52.38
CA ARG A 407 -47.69 -49.89 51.86
C ARG A 407 -47.47 -51.01 52.88
N ALA A 408 -46.39 -50.96 53.65
CA ALA A 408 -46.13 -51.91 54.72
C ALA A 408 -47.15 -51.77 55.88
N ALA A 409 -47.53 -50.54 56.22
CA ALA A 409 -48.57 -50.27 57.21
C ALA A 409 -49.93 -50.84 56.78
N TYR A 410 -50.33 -50.65 55.52
CA TYR A 410 -51.55 -51.25 54.96
C TYR A 410 -51.53 -52.78 55.03
N GLY A 411 -50.39 -53.43 54.77
CA GLY A 411 -50.28 -54.89 54.88
C GLY A 411 -50.51 -55.42 56.31
N ARG A 412 -50.04 -54.71 57.33
CA ARG A 412 -50.25 -55.09 58.76
C ARG A 412 -51.72 -55.01 59.17
N ILE A 413 -52.46 -54.03 58.65
CA ILE A 413 -53.90 -53.88 58.92
C ILE A 413 -54.68 -55.09 58.37
N GLU A 414 -54.37 -55.52 57.15
CA GLU A 414 -55.05 -56.65 56.50
C GLU A 414 -54.79 -58.00 57.22
N GLU A 415 -53.56 -58.22 57.69
CA GLU A 415 -53.22 -59.44 58.45
C GLU A 415 -53.98 -59.51 59.79
N ASN A 416 -54.10 -58.38 60.48
CA ASN A 416 -54.82 -58.31 61.75
C ASN A 416 -56.32 -58.60 61.57
N ASP A 417 -56.94 -58.09 60.50
CA ASP A 417 -58.36 -58.32 60.19
C ASP A 417 -58.66 -59.80 59.87
N ARG A 418 -57.73 -60.49 59.19
CA ARG A 418 -57.82 -61.94 58.96
C ARG A 418 -57.74 -62.77 60.24
N MET A 419 -56.86 -62.38 61.17
CA MET A 419 -56.72 -63.06 62.46
C MET A 419 -57.98 -62.92 63.31
N LYS A 420 -58.56 -61.71 63.38
CA LYS A 420 -59.85 -61.44 64.03
C LYS A 420 -60.94 -62.40 63.53
N THR A 421 -61.11 -62.46 62.22
CA THR A 421 -62.16 -63.27 61.58
C THR A 421 -62.02 -64.75 61.90
N SER A 422 -60.79 -65.27 61.88
CA SER A 422 -60.50 -66.69 62.18
C SER A 422 -60.74 -67.04 63.64
N PHE A 423 -60.34 -66.16 64.57
CA PHE A 423 -60.53 -66.36 66.01
C PHE A 423 -62.01 -66.40 66.39
N LEU A 424 -62.81 -65.46 65.87
CA LEU A 424 -64.26 -65.43 66.09
C LEU A 424 -64.92 -66.73 65.64
N HIS A 425 -64.56 -67.22 64.45
CA HIS A 425 -65.11 -68.47 63.91
C HIS A 425 -64.79 -69.68 64.79
N TYR A 426 -63.57 -69.76 65.34
CA TYR A 426 -63.14 -70.83 66.23
C TYR A 426 -63.93 -70.87 67.55
N ILE A 427 -64.11 -69.71 68.21
CA ILE A 427 -64.85 -69.62 69.47
C ILE A 427 -66.32 -70.00 69.28
N THR A 428 -66.97 -69.51 68.22
CA THR A 428 -68.38 -69.83 67.95
C THR A 428 -68.61 -71.34 67.83
N ASN A 429 -67.72 -72.05 67.11
CA ASN A 429 -67.85 -73.50 66.94
C ASN A 429 -67.60 -74.28 68.24
N GLN A 430 -66.63 -73.84 69.06
CA GLN A 430 -66.32 -74.46 70.35
C GLN A 430 -67.46 -74.31 71.38
N MET A 431 -68.21 -73.20 71.34
CA MET A 431 -69.34 -72.97 72.23
C MET A 431 -70.56 -73.86 71.94
N ALA A 432 -70.77 -74.28 70.69
CA ALA A 432 -71.94 -75.08 70.31
C ALA A 432 -71.99 -76.43 71.03
N VAL A 433 -70.83 -77.09 71.21
CA VAL A 433 -70.72 -78.44 71.80
C VAL A 433 -71.20 -78.51 73.26
N PRO A 434 -70.70 -77.68 74.20
CA PRO A 434 -71.20 -77.68 75.57
C PRO A 434 -72.65 -77.23 75.66
N ALA A 435 -73.08 -76.26 74.85
CA ALA A 435 -74.47 -75.81 74.81
C ALA A 435 -75.44 -76.95 74.43
N GLU A 436 -75.11 -77.72 73.39
CA GLU A 436 -75.90 -78.87 72.96
C GLU A 436 -75.90 -80.00 74.00
N SER A 437 -74.78 -80.18 74.71
CA SER A 437 -74.69 -81.13 75.83
C SER A 437 -75.56 -80.72 77.02
N ILE A 438 -75.60 -79.43 77.36
CA ILE A 438 -76.48 -78.91 78.42
C ILE A 438 -77.94 -79.11 78.02
N ASP A 439 -78.30 -78.74 76.79
CA ASP A 439 -79.66 -78.90 76.26
C ASP A 439 -80.14 -80.36 76.34
N ARG A 440 -79.28 -81.31 75.95
CA ARG A 440 -79.58 -82.75 76.03
C ARG A 440 -79.74 -83.23 77.47
N SER A 441 -78.89 -82.78 78.40
CA SER A 441 -79.01 -83.09 79.83
C SER A 441 -80.30 -82.52 80.43
N VAL A 442 -80.64 -81.27 80.12
CA VAL A 442 -81.87 -80.61 80.56
C VAL A 442 -83.10 -81.34 80.02
N THR A 443 -83.09 -81.70 78.75
CA THR A 443 -84.19 -82.46 78.12
C THR A 443 -84.39 -83.82 78.79
N THR A 444 -83.31 -84.50 79.15
CA THR A 444 -83.35 -85.79 79.85
C THR A 444 -83.96 -85.65 81.24
N LEU A 445 -83.57 -84.62 81.99
CA LEU A 445 -84.13 -84.30 83.30
C LEU A 445 -85.63 -83.96 83.22
N CYS A 446 -86.05 -83.17 82.24
CA CYS A 446 -87.44 -82.74 82.10
C CYS A 446 -88.39 -83.88 81.73
N ASN A 447 -87.99 -84.77 80.82
CA ASN A 447 -88.90 -85.79 80.27
C ASN A 447 -89.03 -87.05 81.13
N ASN A 448 -87.97 -87.46 81.82
CA ASN A 448 -87.93 -88.75 82.51
C ASN A 448 -87.92 -88.63 84.04
N TYR A 449 -88.16 -87.44 84.60
CA TYR A 449 -87.97 -87.12 86.02
C TYR A 449 -88.57 -88.12 87.04
N HIS A 450 -89.71 -88.74 86.73
CA HIS A 450 -90.36 -89.71 87.63
C HIS A 450 -89.74 -91.12 87.60
N ASP A 451 -88.97 -91.47 86.55
CA ASP A 451 -88.41 -92.82 86.33
C ASP A 451 -86.88 -92.90 86.53
N ILE A 452 -86.19 -91.78 86.74
CA ILE A 452 -84.73 -91.75 86.95
C ILE A 452 -84.39 -91.70 88.45
N SER A 453 -83.40 -92.50 88.85
CA SER A 453 -82.92 -92.50 90.23
C SER A 453 -82.24 -91.18 90.60
N LYS A 454 -82.23 -90.84 91.88
CA LYS A 454 -81.62 -89.61 92.39
C LYS A 454 -80.14 -89.45 92.00
N ASP A 455 -79.40 -90.55 91.89
CA ASP A 455 -77.98 -90.57 91.45
C ASP A 455 -77.82 -90.14 89.97
N GLU A 456 -78.80 -90.43 89.13
CA GLU A 456 -78.77 -90.07 87.71
C GLU A 456 -79.13 -88.60 87.50
N ILE A 457 -80.00 -88.04 88.37
CA ILE A 457 -80.29 -86.60 88.38
C ILE A 457 -79.03 -85.81 88.74
N ASP A 458 -78.33 -86.22 89.81
CA ASP A 458 -77.10 -85.55 90.24
C ASP A 458 -76.03 -85.59 89.13
N LYS A 459 -75.89 -86.70 88.39
CA LYS A 459 -74.98 -86.77 87.23
C LYS A 459 -75.34 -85.81 86.10
N GLN A 460 -76.62 -85.63 85.80
CA GLN A 460 -77.04 -84.70 84.75
C GLN A 460 -76.83 -83.25 85.17
N VAL A 461 -77.10 -82.93 86.45
CA VAL A 461 -76.81 -81.60 87.02
C VAL A 461 -75.31 -81.32 87.00
N ASP A 462 -74.48 -82.28 87.41
CA ASP A 462 -73.01 -82.15 87.40
C ASP A 462 -72.47 -82.00 85.96
N ASN A 463 -73.07 -82.69 84.99
CA ASN A 463 -72.73 -82.51 83.57
C ASN A 463 -73.13 -81.13 83.04
N ILE A 464 -74.29 -80.59 83.46
CA ILE A 464 -74.70 -79.22 83.11
C ILE A 464 -73.74 -78.20 83.72
N GLU A 465 -73.40 -78.34 85.00
CA GLU A 465 -72.49 -77.44 85.71
C GLU A 465 -71.11 -77.44 85.04
N ARG A 466 -70.54 -78.62 84.79
CA ARG A 466 -69.23 -78.73 84.15
C ARG A 466 -69.21 -78.20 82.71
N LYS A 467 -70.30 -78.37 81.95
CA LYS A 467 -70.39 -77.81 80.59
C LYS A 467 -70.68 -76.32 80.59
N SER A 468 -71.40 -75.82 81.58
CA SER A 468 -71.62 -74.40 81.80
C SER A 468 -70.31 -73.70 82.14
N ASP A 469 -69.47 -74.30 82.99
CA ASP A 469 -68.13 -73.79 83.29
C ASP A 469 -67.25 -73.70 82.04
N MET A 470 -67.29 -74.71 81.15
CA MET A 470 -66.58 -74.65 79.86
C MET A 470 -67.07 -73.50 78.98
N LEU A 471 -68.36 -73.18 78.96
CA LEU A 471 -68.90 -72.03 78.22
C LEU A 471 -68.43 -70.70 78.82
N VAL A 472 -68.39 -70.60 80.14
CA VAL A 472 -67.88 -69.42 80.86
C VAL A 472 -66.39 -69.22 80.57
N GLU A 473 -65.61 -70.29 80.53
CA GLU A 473 -64.18 -70.23 80.19
C GLU A 473 -63.96 -69.76 78.74
N LEU A 474 -64.76 -70.26 77.79
CA LEU A 474 -64.72 -69.79 76.40
C LEU A 474 -65.15 -68.32 76.25
N LEU A 475 -66.16 -67.88 77.01
CA LEU A 475 -66.58 -66.48 77.06
C LEU A 475 -65.48 -65.57 77.64
N ASN A 476 -64.78 -66.03 78.68
CA ASN A 476 -63.65 -65.31 79.25
C ASN A 476 -62.47 -65.20 78.27
N HIS A 477 -62.18 -66.26 77.50
CA HIS A 477 -61.20 -66.16 76.41
C HIS A 477 -61.61 -65.15 75.34
N MET A 478 -62.90 -65.05 75.01
CA MET A 478 -63.40 -64.05 74.07
C MET A 478 -63.26 -62.63 74.64
N ALA A 479 -63.66 -62.41 75.89
CA ALA A 479 -63.53 -61.15 76.58
C ALA A 479 -62.06 -60.68 76.66
N HIS A 480 -61.15 -61.57 77.04
CA HIS A 480 -59.71 -61.28 77.07
C HIS A 480 -59.12 -60.95 75.70
N PHE A 481 -59.60 -61.56 74.62
CA PHE A 481 -59.16 -61.22 73.27
C PHE A 481 -59.61 -59.80 72.89
N THR A 482 -60.86 -59.42 73.18
CA THR A 482 -61.35 -58.04 72.97
C THR A 482 -60.67 -57.00 73.86
N ASP A 483 -60.33 -57.35 75.11
CA ASP A 483 -59.62 -56.44 76.02
C ASP A 483 -58.14 -56.25 75.62
N ALA A 484 -57.50 -57.32 75.11
CA ALA A 484 -56.16 -57.24 74.54
C ALA A 484 -56.12 -56.38 73.26
N GLU A 485 -57.23 -56.26 72.54
CA GLU A 485 -57.36 -55.37 71.39
C GLU A 485 -57.65 -53.91 71.77
N THR A 486 -58.60 -53.67 72.66
CA THR A 486 -58.91 -52.31 73.13
C THR A 486 -57.74 -51.70 73.91
N GLY A 487 -56.97 -52.52 74.63
CA GLY A 487 -55.72 -52.10 75.27
C GLY A 487 -54.56 -51.81 74.31
N LYS A 488 -54.61 -52.33 73.08
CA LYS A 488 -53.66 -51.97 72.01
C LYS A 488 -54.08 -50.70 71.27
N GLU A 489 -55.38 -50.45 71.10
CA GLU A 489 -55.89 -49.20 70.53
C GLU A 489 -55.62 -47.98 71.44
N ALA A 490 -55.65 -48.14 72.76
CA ALA A 490 -55.37 -47.04 73.71
C ALA A 490 -53.87 -46.65 73.84
N ASN A 491 -52.95 -47.41 73.24
CA ASN A 491 -51.50 -47.13 73.23
C ASN A 491 -51.01 -46.57 71.87
N HIS A 492 -51.93 -46.17 71.01
CA HIS A 492 -51.66 -45.62 69.67
C HIS A 492 -52.42 -44.30 69.40
N ASP A 493 -52.60 -43.48 70.44
CA ASP A 493 -52.87 -42.04 70.31
C ASP A 493 -51.71 -41.21 70.90
#